data_AF-A0A6N7ZN80-F1
#
_entry.id   AF-A0A6N7ZN80-F1
#
_cell.length_a   1.000
_cell.length_b   1.000
_cell.length_c   1.000
_cell.angle_alpha   90.00
_cell.angle_beta   90.00
_cell.angle_gamma   90.00
#
_symmetry.space_group_name_H-M   'P 1'
#
loop_
_entity.id
_entity.type
_entity.pdbx_description
1 polymer ?
#
loop_
_entity_poly.entity_id
_entity_poly.type
_entity_poly.pdbx_seq_one_letter_code
_entity_poly.pdbx_strand_id
1 'polypeptide(L)'
;MAAGRTPGAAPDGGDVPPSVRHLLVDAAARTLGDLDAALVPAGLQRVRAFAPRRRATAGAAPLWRALLDDAGFRHAVAVAWSREHDPAPGAPQPSGAGDAVEPPDAAPCRTDDETTPAPDVTGSAGETAGAPGTPAAVREAAAGAFLLRPDGWETAVERARALDEELSSERSARAETTRLRRERDQLAARVDELRTALREAAARADAATAEV
;
A
#
# COMPACT_ATOMS: atom_id res chain seq x y z
N MET A 1 26.53 17.79 13.04
CA MET A 1 26.55 18.38 11.69
C MET A 1 25.38 17.83 10.91
N ALA A 2 24.26 18.56 10.93
CA ALA A 2 23.03 18.18 10.22
C ALA A 2 23.15 18.61 8.76
N ALA A 3 23.14 17.64 7.84
CA ALA A 3 23.11 17.93 6.41
C ALA A 3 21.70 18.42 6.04
N GLY A 4 21.64 19.66 5.55
CA GLY A 4 20.43 20.32 5.11
C GLY A 4 19.77 19.58 3.97
N ARG A 5 18.49 19.23 4.17
CA ARG A 5 17.57 18.82 3.11
C ARG A 5 17.13 20.11 2.42
N THR A 6 17.64 20.38 1.22
CA THR A 6 17.16 21.49 0.38
C THR A 6 15.69 21.30 0.04
N PRO A 7 14.77 22.19 0.47
CA PRO A 7 13.40 22.19 0.01
C PRO A 7 13.33 23.01 -1.29
N GLY A 8 13.09 22.38 -2.43
CA GLY A 8 12.92 23.15 -3.68
C GLY A 8 13.28 22.48 -5.00
N ALA A 9 13.41 21.16 -5.07
CA ALA A 9 13.24 20.48 -6.36
C ALA A 9 11.74 20.24 -6.54
N ALA A 10 11.13 20.88 -7.54
CA ALA A 10 9.79 20.51 -7.97
C ALA A 10 9.76 18.98 -8.16
N PRO A 11 8.69 18.28 -7.75
CA PRO A 11 8.62 16.84 -7.96
C PRO A 11 8.59 16.62 -9.47
N ASP A 12 9.75 16.38 -10.07
CA ASP A 12 9.85 15.73 -11.37
C ASP A 12 8.92 14.53 -11.24
N GLY A 13 7.93 14.41 -12.12
CA GLY A 13 6.88 13.39 -12.04
C GLY A 13 7.36 11.94 -12.09
N GLY A 14 8.65 11.67 -11.88
CA GLY A 14 9.28 10.37 -11.69
C GLY A 14 9.25 9.85 -10.25
N ASP A 15 8.92 10.65 -9.24
CA ASP A 15 8.76 10.13 -7.87
C ASP A 15 7.33 9.62 -7.64
N VAL A 16 7.00 8.48 -8.26
CA VAL A 16 5.76 7.74 -8.02
C VAL A 16 6.08 6.53 -7.15
N PRO A 17 5.32 6.27 -6.07
CA PRO A 17 5.55 5.12 -5.18
C PRO A 17 5.61 3.80 -5.96
N PRO A 18 6.49 2.84 -5.57
CA PRO A 18 6.67 1.58 -6.30
C PRO A 18 5.36 0.82 -6.53
N SER A 19 4.44 0.85 -5.56
CA SER A 19 3.15 0.18 -5.66
C SER A 19 2.26 0.79 -6.75
N VAL A 20 2.22 2.13 -6.82
CA VAL A 20 1.46 2.87 -7.85
C VAL A 20 2.13 2.68 -9.22
N ARG A 21 3.46 2.68 -9.27
CA ARG A 21 4.22 2.40 -10.50
C ARG A 21 3.90 1.01 -11.05
N HIS A 22 3.78 -0.01 -10.21
CA HIS A 22 3.39 -1.35 -10.62
C HIS A 22 1.99 -1.35 -11.26
N LEU A 23 1.01 -0.71 -10.63
CA LEU A 23 -0.36 -0.58 -11.18
C LEU A 23 -0.37 0.10 -12.55
N LEU A 24 0.41 1.18 -12.70
CA LEU A 24 0.52 1.92 -13.96
C LEU A 24 1.17 1.07 -15.07
N VAL A 25 2.21 0.31 -14.74
CA VAL A 25 2.87 -0.61 -15.68
C VAL A 25 1.94 -1.75 -16.09
N ASP A 26 1.16 -2.31 -15.16
CA ASP A 26 0.17 -3.35 -15.46
C ASP A 26 -0.95 -2.82 -16.37
N ALA A 27 -1.46 -1.62 -16.09
CA ALA A 27 -2.44 -0.96 -16.96
C ALA A 27 -1.86 -0.71 -18.35
N ALA A 28 -0.65 -0.16 -18.44
CA ALA A 28 0.02 0.09 -19.71
C ALA A 28 0.27 -1.21 -20.51
N ALA A 29 0.64 -2.31 -19.84
CA ALA A 29 0.84 -3.60 -20.48
C ALA A 29 -0.46 -4.19 -21.06
N ARG A 30 -1.58 -3.99 -20.35
CA ARG A 30 -2.93 -4.36 -20.82
C ARG A 30 -3.33 -3.53 -22.03
N THR A 31 -3.28 -2.20 -21.92
CA THR A 31 -3.60 -1.28 -23.03
C THR A 31 -2.73 -1.51 -24.27
N LEU A 32 -1.44 -1.80 -24.10
CA LEU A 32 -0.53 -2.11 -25.22
C LEU A 32 -0.97 -3.36 -26.01
N GLY A 33 -1.65 -4.31 -25.35
CA GLY A 33 -2.19 -5.50 -26.00
C GLY A 33 -3.33 -5.19 -26.98
N ASP A 34 -4.12 -4.17 -26.66
CA ASP A 34 -5.34 -3.81 -27.39
C ASP A 34 -5.13 -2.64 -28.36
N LEU A 35 -3.98 -1.96 -28.27
CA LEU A 35 -3.65 -0.81 -29.11
C LEU A 35 -3.32 -1.22 -30.56
N ASP A 36 -3.80 -0.42 -31.51
CA ASP A 36 -3.44 -0.54 -32.92
C ASP A 36 -1.91 -0.44 -33.08
N ALA A 37 -1.34 -1.32 -33.92
CA ALA A 37 0.08 -1.35 -34.23
C ALA A 37 0.61 0.01 -34.72
N ALA A 38 -0.20 0.79 -35.43
CA ALA A 38 0.17 2.12 -35.92
C ALA A 38 0.36 3.15 -34.80
N LEU A 39 -0.27 2.94 -33.63
CA LEU A 39 -0.23 3.84 -32.48
C LEU A 39 0.78 3.40 -31.42
N VAL A 40 1.51 2.29 -31.63
CA VAL A 40 2.49 1.78 -30.68
C VAL A 40 3.80 2.55 -30.79
N PRO A 41 4.30 3.16 -29.69
CA PRO A 41 5.61 3.81 -29.68
C PRO A 41 6.71 2.86 -30.12
N ALA A 42 7.68 3.34 -30.92
CA ALA A 42 8.74 2.52 -31.49
C ALA A 42 9.52 1.71 -30.42
N GLY A 43 9.76 2.31 -29.25
CA GLY A 43 10.41 1.65 -28.11
C GLY A 43 9.63 0.48 -27.50
N LEU A 44 8.32 0.38 -27.75
CA LEU A 44 7.44 -0.67 -27.20
C LEU A 44 7.11 -1.79 -28.20
N GLN A 45 7.53 -1.69 -29.46
CA GLN A 45 7.24 -2.70 -30.48
C GLN A 45 7.73 -4.10 -30.07
N ARG A 46 8.93 -4.20 -29.47
CA ARG A 46 9.46 -5.47 -28.94
C ARG A 46 8.66 -5.99 -27.75
N VAL A 47 8.18 -5.11 -26.88
CA VAL A 47 7.39 -5.49 -25.69
C VAL A 47 6.02 -6.03 -26.09
N ARG A 48 5.40 -5.48 -27.15
CA ARG A 48 4.12 -5.98 -27.69
C ARG A 48 4.21 -7.44 -28.15
N ALA A 49 5.36 -7.85 -28.69
CA ALA A 49 5.62 -9.22 -29.11
C ALA A 49 5.74 -10.22 -27.94
N PHE A 50 5.93 -9.74 -26.71
CA PHE A 50 5.91 -10.62 -25.54
C PHE A 50 4.51 -11.20 -25.31
N ALA A 51 4.47 -12.41 -24.76
CA ALA A 51 3.23 -13.01 -24.28
C ALA A 51 2.58 -12.10 -23.22
N PRO A 52 1.23 -12.03 -23.12
CA PRO A 52 0.53 -11.12 -22.23
C PRO A 52 1.06 -11.12 -20.79
N ARG A 53 1.28 -12.31 -20.21
CA ARG A 53 1.80 -12.49 -18.84
C ARG A 53 3.19 -11.90 -18.61
N ARG A 54 4.01 -11.74 -19.66
CA ARG A 54 5.40 -11.27 -19.57
C ARG A 54 5.54 -9.77 -19.85
N ARG A 55 4.53 -9.11 -20.40
CA ARG A 55 4.61 -7.71 -20.81
C ARG A 55 4.85 -6.78 -19.62
N ALA A 56 4.09 -6.95 -18.54
CA ALA A 56 4.22 -6.13 -17.33
C ALA A 56 5.56 -6.35 -16.61
N THR A 57 6.09 -7.58 -16.61
CA THR A 57 7.32 -7.92 -15.89
C THR A 57 8.57 -7.64 -16.71
N ALA A 58 8.70 -8.26 -17.89
CA ALA A 58 9.89 -8.11 -18.74
C ALA A 58 9.93 -6.76 -19.48
N GLY A 59 8.77 -6.12 -19.67
CA GLY A 59 8.63 -4.81 -20.30
C GLY A 59 8.45 -3.65 -19.33
N ALA A 60 8.61 -3.85 -18.01
CA ALA A 60 8.30 -2.84 -17.00
C ALA A 60 9.04 -1.51 -17.24
N ALA A 61 10.35 -1.57 -17.44
CA ALA A 61 11.19 -0.38 -17.64
C ALA A 61 10.84 0.40 -18.93
N PRO A 62 10.75 -0.24 -20.12
CA PRO A 62 10.36 0.49 -21.33
C PRO A 62 8.91 1.00 -21.28
N LEU A 63 7.98 0.27 -20.67
CA LEU A 63 6.60 0.74 -20.45
C LEU A 63 6.55 1.98 -19.57
N TRP A 64 7.31 1.98 -18.46
CA TRP A 64 7.40 3.13 -17.56
C TRP A 64 7.97 4.37 -18.25
N ARG A 65 9.04 4.22 -19.05
CA ARG A 65 9.60 5.33 -19.83
C ARG A 65 8.59 5.89 -20.82
N ALA A 66 7.90 5.04 -21.57
CA ALA A 66 6.88 5.48 -22.52
C ALA A 66 5.74 6.26 -21.84
N LEU A 67 5.33 5.88 -20.62
CA LEU A 67 4.33 6.64 -19.86
C LEU A 67 4.78 8.06 -19.49
N LEU A 68 6.08 8.26 -19.26
CA LEU A 68 6.65 9.57 -18.94
C LEU A 68 6.84 10.41 -20.20
N ASP A 69 7.47 9.82 -21.22
CA ASP A 69 7.99 10.54 -22.38
C ASP A 69 6.95 10.73 -23.50
N ASP A 70 5.95 9.85 -23.60
CA ASP A 70 4.97 9.84 -24.68
C ASP A 70 3.56 10.19 -24.18
N ALA A 71 3.11 11.41 -24.50
CA ALA A 71 1.80 11.90 -24.11
C ALA A 71 0.65 11.15 -24.80
N GLY A 72 0.83 10.68 -26.03
CA GLY A 72 -0.19 9.94 -26.77
C GLY A 72 -0.41 8.56 -26.17
N PHE A 73 0.67 7.86 -25.84
CA PHE A 73 0.60 6.58 -25.12
C PHE A 73 -0.03 6.75 -23.74
N ARG A 74 0.39 7.76 -22.97
CA ARG A 74 -0.21 8.06 -21.66
C ARG A 74 -1.71 8.34 -21.77
N HIS A 75 -2.14 9.11 -22.77
CA HIS A 75 -3.56 9.37 -23.00
C HIS A 75 -4.34 8.10 -23.33
N ALA A 76 -3.80 7.21 -24.17
CA ALA A 76 -4.43 5.93 -24.48
C ALA A 76 -4.61 5.06 -23.23
N VAL A 77 -3.60 5.01 -22.35
CA VAL A 77 -3.68 4.32 -21.06
C VAL A 77 -4.70 5.00 -20.14
N ALA A 78 -4.76 6.33 -20.10
CA ALA A 78 -5.73 7.08 -19.30
C ALA A 78 -7.19 6.81 -19.74
N VAL A 79 -7.44 6.73 -21.05
CA VAL A 79 -8.76 6.40 -21.60
C VAL A 79 -9.16 4.96 -21.24
N ALA A 80 -8.24 4.01 -21.39
CA ALA A 80 -8.49 2.62 -20.99
C ALA A 80 -8.74 2.50 -19.49
N TRP A 81 -7.92 3.18 -18.66
CA TRP A 81 -8.06 3.23 -17.21
C TRP A 81 -9.42 3.80 -16.79
N SER A 82 -9.82 4.92 -17.38
CA SER A 82 -11.09 5.58 -17.04
C SER A 82 -12.30 4.70 -17.35
N ARG A 83 -12.28 3.92 -18.44
CA ARG A 83 -13.39 2.99 -18.74
C ARG A 83 -13.53 1.86 -17.72
N GLU A 84 -12.42 1.43 -17.14
CA GLU A 84 -12.39 0.37 -16.13
C GLU A 84 -12.72 0.89 -14.73
N HIS A 85 -12.37 2.15 -14.43
CA HIS A 85 -12.46 2.75 -13.10
C HIS A 85 -13.48 3.89 -13.00
N ASP A 86 -14.32 4.12 -14.02
CA ASP A 86 -15.39 5.12 -13.94
C ASP A 86 -16.35 4.70 -12.82
N PRO A 87 -16.45 5.46 -11.71
CA PRO A 87 -17.57 5.27 -10.81
C PRO A 87 -18.80 5.69 -11.60
N ALA A 88 -19.79 4.80 -11.71
CA ALA A 88 -21.06 5.10 -12.38
C ALA A 88 -21.53 6.55 -12.12
N PRO A 89 -22.12 7.25 -13.12
CA PRO A 89 -22.52 8.65 -12.99
C PRO A 89 -23.61 8.80 -11.92
N GLY A 90 -23.22 9.03 -10.68
CA GLY A 90 -24.16 9.05 -9.55
C GLY A 90 -23.59 9.47 -8.19
N ALA A 91 -22.29 9.76 -8.07
CA ALA A 91 -21.77 10.34 -6.83
C ALA A 91 -22.02 11.87 -6.82
N PRO A 92 -22.79 12.41 -5.85
CA PRO A 92 -22.94 13.85 -5.71
C PRO A 92 -21.57 14.45 -5.38
N GLN A 93 -21.07 15.30 -6.27
CA GLN A 93 -19.97 16.20 -5.97
C GLN A 93 -20.33 16.99 -4.71
N PRO A 94 -19.40 17.24 -3.77
CA PRO A 94 -19.63 18.17 -2.68
C PRO A 94 -19.81 19.56 -3.29
N SER A 95 -21.07 19.92 -3.52
CA SER A 95 -21.50 21.26 -3.89
C SER A 95 -20.94 22.23 -2.86
N GLY A 96 -20.31 23.29 -3.34
CA GLY A 96 -19.57 24.25 -2.54
C GLY A 96 -20.34 24.68 -1.30
N ALA A 97 -19.65 24.65 -0.16
CA ALA A 97 -20.08 25.27 1.07
C ALA A 97 -20.27 26.78 0.82
N GLY A 98 -21.51 27.14 0.54
CA GLY A 98 -22.00 28.51 0.43
C GLY A 98 -23.18 28.68 1.38
N ASP A 99 -22.84 29.21 2.55
CA ASP A 99 -23.63 30.09 3.41
C ASP A 99 -24.82 29.55 4.24
N ALA A 100 -24.76 29.95 5.53
CA ALA A 100 -25.82 30.18 6.52
C ALA A 100 -26.74 28.97 6.89
N VAL A 101 -26.96 28.60 8.16
CA VAL A 101 -27.37 29.39 9.34
C VAL A 101 -27.21 28.49 10.58
N GLU A 102 -26.49 28.97 11.60
CA GLU A 102 -26.56 28.47 12.97
C GLU A 102 -27.81 29.06 13.67
N PRO A 103 -28.53 28.27 14.49
CA PRO A 103 -28.91 28.84 15.78
C PRO A 103 -28.68 27.88 16.96
N PRO A 104 -28.64 28.43 18.18
CA PRO A 104 -28.03 27.78 19.33
C PRO A 104 -29.04 27.10 20.26
N ASP A 105 -28.45 26.29 21.14
CA ASP A 105 -28.84 26.05 22.53
C ASP A 105 -30.02 25.09 22.83
N ALA A 106 -29.66 23.88 23.27
CA ALA A 106 -30.31 23.18 24.38
C ALA A 106 -29.48 21.95 24.79
N ALA A 107 -28.72 22.06 25.88
CA ALA A 107 -28.26 20.94 26.69
C ALA A 107 -29.25 20.70 27.86
N PRO A 108 -29.08 19.68 28.72
CA PRO A 108 -28.75 18.27 28.50
C PRO A 108 -29.72 17.33 29.28
N CYS A 109 -29.70 16.01 29.03
CA CYS A 109 -30.03 15.01 30.06
C CYS A 109 -29.35 13.67 29.73
N ARG A 110 -28.53 13.20 30.67
CA ARG A 110 -28.03 11.83 30.76
C ARG A 110 -29.15 10.91 31.24
N THR A 111 -29.16 9.67 30.78
CA THR A 111 -29.38 8.48 31.62
C THR A 111 -28.59 7.30 31.07
N ASP A 112 -28.08 6.51 32.00
CA ASP A 112 -27.26 5.32 31.83
C ASP A 112 -28.01 4.12 31.23
N ASP A 113 -27.20 3.14 30.84
CA ASP A 113 -27.45 1.69 30.91
C ASP A 113 -28.47 1.07 29.94
N GLU A 114 -27.97 0.49 28.83
CA GLU A 114 -28.53 -0.80 28.38
C GLU A 114 -27.49 -1.63 27.59
N THR A 115 -27.09 -2.72 28.23
CA THR A 115 -26.39 -3.86 27.62
C THR A 115 -27.23 -4.42 26.47
N THR A 116 -26.70 -4.37 25.24
CA THR A 116 -27.27 -5.10 24.10
C THR A 116 -26.20 -6.06 23.53
N PRO A 117 -26.54 -7.35 23.33
CA PRO A 117 -25.58 -8.38 22.93
C PRO A 117 -25.16 -8.24 21.46
N ALA A 118 -23.97 -8.76 21.19
CA ALA A 118 -23.32 -8.79 19.88
C ALA A 118 -24.25 -9.29 18.76
N PRO A 119 -24.28 -8.65 17.58
CA PRO A 119 -24.79 -9.30 16.39
C PRO A 119 -23.74 -10.30 15.88
N ASP A 120 -24.17 -11.55 15.78
CA ASP A 120 -23.56 -12.56 14.91
C ASP A 120 -23.40 -11.98 13.50
N VAL A 121 -22.16 -11.77 13.06
CA VAL A 121 -21.86 -11.51 11.64
C VAL A 121 -21.22 -12.76 11.08
N THR A 122 -22.05 -13.77 10.84
CA THR A 122 -21.80 -14.72 9.76
C THR A 122 -22.57 -14.21 8.55
N GLY A 123 -21.87 -13.55 7.63
CA GLY A 123 -22.51 -12.96 6.46
C GLY A 123 -21.49 -12.54 5.41
N SER A 124 -21.45 -13.31 4.33
CA SER A 124 -20.87 -13.01 3.02
C SER A 124 -20.73 -11.52 2.68
N ALA A 125 -19.56 -11.15 2.17
CA ALA A 125 -19.39 -9.97 1.33
C ALA A 125 -18.47 -10.35 0.14
N GLY A 126 -19.07 -11.00 -0.85
CA GLY A 126 -18.65 -10.72 -2.22
C GLY A 126 -19.29 -9.39 -2.59
N GLU A 127 -18.54 -8.29 -2.49
CA GLU A 127 -18.74 -7.06 -3.29
C GLU A 127 -17.57 -6.11 -3.01
N THR A 128 -16.42 -6.34 -3.63
CA THR A 128 -15.30 -5.38 -3.62
C THR A 128 -15.56 -4.25 -4.61
N ALA A 129 -16.59 -3.44 -4.33
CA ALA A 129 -16.55 -2.04 -4.70
C ALA A 129 -15.81 -1.35 -3.55
N GLY A 130 -14.53 -1.02 -3.78
CA GLY A 130 -13.57 -0.64 -2.74
C GLY A 130 -14.14 0.41 -1.77
N ALA A 131 -14.19 0.07 -0.49
CA ALA A 131 -14.53 1.04 0.55
C ALA A 131 -13.59 2.25 0.44
N PRO A 132 -14.12 3.49 0.47
CA PRO A 132 -13.29 4.68 0.41
C PRO A 132 -12.33 4.66 1.61
N GLY A 133 -11.02 4.57 1.32
CA GLY A 133 -9.97 4.51 2.33
C GLY A 133 -9.14 3.22 2.36
N THR A 134 -9.46 2.19 1.55
CA THR A 134 -8.55 1.04 1.44
C THR A 134 -7.22 1.42 0.76
N PRO A 135 -6.09 0.76 1.10
CA PRO A 135 -4.83 1.05 0.43
C PRO A 135 -4.83 0.83 -1.08
N ALA A 136 -5.62 -0.13 -1.56
CA ALA A 136 -5.83 -0.34 -2.98
C ALA A 136 -6.50 0.89 -3.63
N ALA A 137 -7.61 1.36 -3.07
CA ALA A 137 -8.33 2.54 -3.59
C ALA A 137 -7.47 3.81 -3.59
N VAL A 138 -6.64 4.03 -2.56
CA VAL A 138 -5.71 5.18 -2.53
C VAL A 138 -4.67 5.09 -3.65
N ARG A 139 -4.13 3.90 -3.92
CA ARG A 139 -3.16 3.69 -5.00
C ARG A 139 -3.80 3.81 -6.38
N GLU A 140 -5.02 3.31 -6.55
CA GLU A 140 -5.81 3.44 -7.78
C GLU A 140 -6.14 4.91 -8.07
N ALA A 141 -6.57 5.67 -7.06
CA ALA A 141 -6.80 7.11 -7.18
C ALA A 141 -5.52 7.86 -7.59
N ALA A 142 -4.38 7.51 -6.99
CA ALA A 142 -3.08 8.08 -7.37
C ALA A 142 -2.66 7.71 -8.81
N ALA A 143 -2.92 6.48 -9.25
CA ALA A 143 -2.67 6.04 -10.62
C ALA A 143 -3.53 6.80 -11.63
N GLY A 144 -4.84 6.94 -11.36
CA GLY A 144 -5.75 7.74 -12.18
C GLY A 144 -5.32 9.21 -12.26
N ALA A 145 -4.97 9.82 -11.13
CA ALA A 145 -4.47 11.20 -11.07
C ALA A 145 -3.16 11.37 -11.87
N PHE A 146 -2.23 10.40 -11.78
CA PHE A 146 -1.00 10.43 -12.56
C PHE A 146 -1.25 10.37 -14.08
N LEU A 147 -2.23 9.58 -14.52
CA LEU A 147 -2.56 9.41 -15.94
C LEU A 147 -3.32 10.62 -16.51
N LEU A 148 -4.31 11.12 -15.78
CA LEU A 148 -5.19 12.20 -16.22
C LEU A 148 -4.59 13.60 -15.99
N ARG A 149 -3.62 13.73 -15.08
CA ARG A 149 -2.98 14.99 -14.70
C ARG A 149 -3.96 16.12 -14.36
N PRO A 150 -5.02 15.89 -13.56
CA PRO A 150 -5.81 17.01 -13.03
C PRO A 150 -4.94 17.89 -12.14
N ASP A 151 -5.37 19.12 -11.90
CA ASP A 151 -4.70 20.00 -10.95
C ASP A 151 -4.59 19.33 -9.58
N GLY A 152 -3.39 19.37 -8.99
CA GLY A 152 -3.11 18.76 -7.68
C GLY A 152 -2.93 17.23 -7.68
N TRP A 153 -2.74 16.59 -8.86
CA TRP A 153 -2.47 15.14 -8.95
C TRP A 153 -1.29 14.69 -8.07
N GLU A 154 -0.30 15.56 -7.84
CA GLU A 154 0.83 15.32 -6.95
C GLU A 154 0.37 14.97 -5.53
N THR A 155 -0.71 15.60 -5.05
CA THR A 155 -1.25 15.36 -3.70
C THR A 155 -1.81 13.94 -3.57
N ALA A 156 -2.41 13.41 -4.63
CA ALA A 156 -2.89 12.02 -4.65
C ALA A 156 -1.71 11.03 -4.61
N VAL A 157 -0.63 11.33 -5.35
CA VAL A 157 0.60 10.53 -5.35
C VAL A 157 1.32 10.59 -4.01
N GLU A 158 1.40 11.77 -3.38
CA GLU A 158 1.97 11.95 -2.04
C GLU A 158 1.18 11.17 -0.99
N ARG A 159 -0.16 11.20 -1.05
CA ARG A 159 -1.01 10.41 -0.16
C ARG A 159 -0.73 8.91 -0.29
N ALA A 160 -0.58 8.41 -1.52
CA ALA A 160 -0.21 7.02 -1.75
C ALA A 160 1.21 6.70 -1.26
N ARG A 161 2.16 7.65 -1.35
CA ARG A 161 3.51 7.49 -0.78
C ARG A 161 3.46 7.36 0.74
N ALA A 162 2.77 8.27 1.41
CA ALA A 162 2.63 8.26 2.87
C ALA A 162 2.03 6.95 3.36
N LEU A 163 1.01 6.44 2.66
CA LEU A 163 0.39 5.17 2.98
C LEU A 163 1.35 3.98 2.78
N ASP A 164 2.13 3.96 1.69
CA ASP A 164 3.13 2.91 1.46
C ASP A 164 4.23 2.92 2.52
N GLU A 165 4.65 4.10 2.98
CA GLU A 165 5.61 4.27 4.07
C GLU A 165 5.05 3.76 5.39
N GLU A 166 3.81 4.10 5.74
CA GLU A 166 3.11 3.59 6.91
C GLU A 166 3.03 2.06 6.89
N LEU A 167 2.53 1.47 5.80
CA LEU A 167 2.44 0.02 5.64
C LEU A 167 3.81 -0.67 5.65
N SER A 168 4.86 0.00 5.20
CA SER A 168 6.24 -0.51 5.28
C SER A 168 6.76 -0.49 6.72
N SER A 169 6.52 0.60 7.43
CA SER A 169 6.85 0.76 8.86
C SER A 169 6.17 -0.31 9.70
N GLU A 170 4.86 -0.52 9.51
CA GLU A 170 4.11 -1.56 10.23
C GLU A 170 4.65 -2.97 9.96
N ARG A 171 4.93 -3.31 8.69
CA ARG A 171 5.51 -4.61 8.33
C ARG A 171 6.87 -4.80 9.01
N SER A 172 7.68 -3.76 9.06
CA SER A 172 8.99 -3.78 9.73
C SER A 172 8.83 -3.97 11.24
N ALA A 173 7.87 -3.30 11.87
CA ALA A 173 7.54 -3.49 13.29
C ALA A 173 7.03 -4.92 13.59
N ARG A 174 6.19 -5.50 12.72
CA ARG A 174 5.72 -6.89 12.83
C ARG A 174 6.88 -7.90 12.67
N ALA A 175 7.80 -7.63 11.76
CA ALA A 175 9.00 -8.46 11.58
C ALA A 175 9.91 -8.40 12.81
N GLU A 176 10.12 -7.20 13.36
CA GLU A 176 10.95 -7.00 14.55
C GLU A 176 10.35 -7.64 15.80
N THR A 177 9.05 -7.50 16.02
CA THR A 177 8.36 -8.20 17.13
C THR A 177 8.47 -9.72 17.02
N THR A 178 8.38 -10.27 15.79
CA THR A 178 8.59 -11.71 15.55
C THR A 178 10.03 -12.12 15.85
N ARG A 179 11.00 -11.31 15.44
CA ARG A 179 12.43 -11.53 15.72
C ARG A 179 12.71 -11.52 17.22
N LEU A 180 12.26 -10.50 17.94
CA LEU A 180 12.46 -10.37 19.39
C LEU A 180 11.82 -11.53 20.16
N ARG A 181 10.66 -12.03 19.72
CA ARG A 181 10.07 -13.24 20.30
C ARG A 181 10.98 -14.46 20.14
N ARG A 182 11.54 -14.68 18.94
CA ARG A 182 12.49 -15.77 18.70
C ARG A 182 13.76 -15.63 19.54
N GLU A 183 14.30 -14.42 19.64
CA GLU A 183 15.48 -14.15 20.48
C GLU A 183 15.19 -14.41 21.96
N ARG A 184 14.03 -13.98 22.47
CA ARG A 184 13.57 -14.29 23.83
C ARG A 184 13.48 -15.80 24.06
N ASP A 185 12.87 -16.53 23.13
CA ASP A 185 12.67 -17.98 23.27
C ASP A 185 14.02 -18.72 23.25
N GLN A 186 14.97 -18.27 22.42
CA GLN A 186 16.35 -18.78 22.40
C GLN A 186 17.08 -18.51 23.72
N LEU A 187 16.95 -17.31 24.29
CA LEU A 187 17.55 -16.97 25.57
C LEU A 187 16.95 -17.80 26.71
N ALA A 188 15.63 -18.02 26.70
CA ALA A 188 14.94 -18.85 27.68
C ALA A 188 15.46 -20.30 27.63
N ALA A 189 15.56 -20.88 26.43
CA ALA A 189 16.13 -22.21 26.24
C ALA A 189 17.57 -22.30 26.78
N ARG A 190 18.41 -21.30 26.48
CA ARG A 190 19.80 -21.26 26.95
C ARG A 190 19.90 -21.14 28.47
N VAL A 191 19.00 -20.41 29.12
CA VAL A 191 18.93 -20.33 30.59
C VAL A 191 18.54 -21.70 31.18
N ASP A 192 17.59 -22.40 30.57
CA ASP A 192 17.15 -23.71 31.06
C ASP A 192 18.20 -24.80 30.84
N GLU A 193 18.95 -24.75 29.73
CA GLU A 193 20.14 -25.57 29.49
C GLU A 193 21.19 -25.34 30.59
N LEU A 194 21.54 -24.08 30.88
CA LEU A 194 22.51 -23.74 31.93
C LEU A 194 22.03 -24.19 33.32
N ARG A 195 20.75 -24.03 33.64
CA ARG A 195 20.16 -24.54 34.90
C ARG A 195 20.25 -26.06 34.99
N THR A 196 20.03 -26.77 33.89
CA THR A 196 20.13 -28.22 33.84
C THR A 196 21.58 -28.66 34.02
N ALA A 197 22.52 -28.04 33.33
CA ALA A 197 23.95 -28.30 33.48
C ALA A 197 24.46 -28.04 34.92
N LEU A 198 23.99 -26.96 35.57
CA LEU A 198 24.32 -26.68 36.98
C LEU A 198 23.77 -27.75 37.94
N ARG A 199 22.53 -28.21 37.73
CA ARG A 199 21.93 -29.30 38.53
C ARG A 199 22.72 -30.60 38.38
N GLU A 200 23.10 -30.95 37.15
CA GLU A 200 23.90 -32.15 36.87
C GLU A 200 25.32 -32.05 37.45
N ALA A 201 25.95 -30.87 37.40
CA ALA A 201 27.25 -30.63 38.01
C ALA A 201 27.20 -30.78 39.53
N ALA A 202 26.16 -30.24 40.18
CA ALA A 202 25.95 -30.39 41.62
C ALA A 202 25.75 -31.87 42.00
N ALA A 203 24.87 -32.58 41.30
CA ALA A 203 24.64 -34.01 41.55
C ALA A 203 25.91 -34.86 41.40
N ARG A 204 26.78 -34.53 40.43
CA ARG A 204 28.09 -35.20 40.28
C ARG A 204 29.06 -34.88 41.42
N ALA A 205 29.06 -33.64 41.91
CA ALA A 205 29.90 -33.26 43.04
C ALA A 205 29.48 -34.00 44.32
N ASP A 206 28.18 -34.06 44.59
CA ASP A 206 27.62 -34.77 45.74
C ASP A 206 27.97 -36.27 45.70
N ALA A 207 27.82 -36.91 44.53
CA ALA A 207 28.20 -38.31 44.33
C ALA A 207 29.70 -38.56 44.60
N ALA A 208 30.58 -37.67 44.11
CA ALA A 208 32.02 -37.78 44.36
C ALA A 208 32.39 -37.64 45.84
N THR A 209 31.65 -36.83 46.61
CA THR A 209 31.88 -36.69 48.05
C THR A 209 31.38 -37.87 48.89
N ALA A 210 30.41 -38.64 48.39
CA ALA A 210 29.86 -39.80 49.10
C ALA A 210 30.73 -41.07 49.01
N GLU A 211 31.67 -41.12 48.06
CA GLU A 211 32.58 -42.26 47.86
C GLU A 211 33.88 -42.17 48.70
N VAL A 212 34.09 -41.06 49.42
CA VAL A 212 35.29 -40.78 50.25
C VAL A 212 35.00 -41.05 51.72
#